data_AF-A0A4S2D263-F1
#
_entry.id   AF-A0A4S2D263-F1
#
_cell.length_a   1.000
_cell.length_b   1.000
_cell.length_c   1.000
_cell.angle_alpha   90.00
_cell.angle_beta   90.00
_cell.angle_gamma   90.00
#
_symmetry.space_group_name_H-M   'P 1'
#
loop_
_entity.id
_entity.type
_entity.pdbx_description
1 polymer ?
#
loop_
_entity_poly.entity_id
_entity_poly.type
_entity_poly.pdbx_seq_one_letter_code
_entity_poly.pdbx_strand_id
1 'polypeptide(L)' 'MSAYRERKRERVEHFDRCVKGWKLRTCSACNGSGRYDHHGSPACGSCSGTGRERYKPQPEGGAA' A
#
# COMPACT_ATOMS: atom_id res chain seq x y z
N MET A 1 17.04 -1.03 -28.67
CA MET A 1 15.71 -0.97 -28.03
C MET A 1 15.34 0.51 -27.89
N SER A 2 14.07 0.91 -28.05
CA SER A 2 13.72 2.33 -27.86
C SER A 2 13.67 2.66 -26.37
N ALA A 3 14.09 3.86 -25.97
CA ALA A 3 14.10 4.31 -24.57
C ALA A 3 12.71 4.19 -23.89
N TYR A 4 11.62 4.27 -24.67
CA TYR A 4 10.26 4.02 -24.17
C TYR A 4 10.07 2.57 -23.70
N ARG A 5 10.55 1.58 -24.48
CA ARG A 5 10.43 0.16 -24.16
C ARG A 5 11.21 -0.18 -22.89
N GLU A 6 12.37 0.43 -22.71
CA GLU A 6 13.20 0.28 -21.50
C GLU A 6 12.49 0.82 -20.25
N ARG A 7 12.04 2.08 -20.27
CA ARG A 7 11.25 2.65 -19.15
C ARG A 7 9.98 1.85 -18.85
N LYS A 8 9.35 1.27 -19.87
CA LYS A 8 8.16 0.42 -19.68
C LYS A 8 8.55 -0.88 -18.99
N ARG A 9 9.67 -1.50 -19.36
CA ARG A 9 10.20 -2.71 -18.71
C ARG A 9 10.50 -2.47 -17.24
N GLU A 10 11.18 -1.38 -16.91
CA GLU A 10 11.49 -1.00 -15.52
C GLU A 10 10.23 -0.83 -14.65
N ARG A 11 9.18 -0.19 -15.17
CA ARG A 11 7.90 -0.06 -14.44
C ARG A 11 7.22 -1.40 -14.22
N VAL A 12 7.30 -2.31 -15.19
CA VAL A 12 6.75 -3.68 -15.04
C VAL A 12 7.53 -4.45 -13.98
N GLU A 13 8.86 -4.44 -14.05
CA GLU A 13 9.73 -5.08 -13.07
C GLU A 13 9.49 -4.53 -11.64
N HIS A 14 9.32 -3.21 -11.51
CA HIS A 14 8.97 -2.59 -10.24
C HIS A 14 7.58 -3.02 -9.74
N PHE A 15 6.58 -3.04 -10.62
CA PHE A 15 5.23 -3.47 -10.27
C PHE A 15 5.23 -4.93 -9.80
N ASP A 16 5.82 -5.84 -10.57
CA ASP A 16 5.85 -7.27 -10.26
C ASP A 16 6.59 -7.56 -8.94
N ARG A 17 7.69 -6.85 -8.66
CA ARG A 17 8.49 -7.07 -7.44
C ARG A 17 7.93 -6.38 -6.20
N CYS A 18 7.49 -5.13 -6.34
CA CYS A 18 7.24 -4.24 -5.21
C CYS A 18 5.77 -3.95 -4.95
N VAL A 19 4.88 -4.12 -5.93
CA VAL A 19 3.48 -3.68 -5.83
C VAL A 19 2.49 -4.84 -5.96
N LYS A 20 2.79 -5.82 -6.82
CA LYS A 20 1.92 -6.95 -7.09
C LYS A 20 1.67 -7.76 -5.81
N GLY A 21 0.40 -8.07 -5.56
CA GLY A 21 -0.04 -8.84 -4.40
C GLY A 21 -0.22 -8.01 -3.12
N TRP A 22 0.18 -6.73 -3.06
CA TRP A 22 -0.15 -5.88 -1.92
C TRP A 22 -1.65 -5.54 -1.92
N LYS A 23 -2.33 -5.86 -0.82
CA LYS A 23 -3.72 -5.51 -0.57
C LYS A 23 -3.78 -4.29 0.35
N LEU A 24 -4.90 -3.58 0.33
CA LEU A 24 -5.20 -2.50 1.27
C LEU A 24 -6.12 -3.06 2.36
N ARG A 25 -5.79 -2.79 3.61
CA ARG A 25 -6.70 -2.99 4.76
C ARG A 25 -6.93 -1.68 5.47
N THR A 26 -7.97 -1.62 6.28
CA THR A 26 -8.23 -0.49 7.18
C THR A 26 -7.00 -0.25 8.04
N CYS A 27 -6.58 1.01 8.13
CA CYS A 27 -5.46 1.37 8.99
C CYS A 27 -5.83 1.08 10.45
N SER A 28 -4.99 0.29 11.11
CA SER A 28 -5.18 -0.10 12.51
C SER A 28 -5.10 1.08 13.47
N ALA A 29 -4.23 2.06 13.19
CA ALA A 29 -3.96 3.18 14.08
C ALA A 29 -5.06 4.25 14.11
N CYS A 30 -5.72 4.51 12.96
CA CYS A 30 -6.81 5.49 12.86
C CYS A 30 -8.17 4.85 12.59
N ASN A 31 -8.24 3.51 12.60
CA ASN A 31 -9.43 2.74 12.27
C ASN A 31 -10.13 3.18 10.98
N GLY A 32 -9.35 3.58 9.96
CA GLY A 32 -9.90 3.97 8.66
C GLY A 32 -10.24 5.44 8.48
N SER A 33 -10.21 6.27 9.52
CA SER A 33 -10.54 7.69 9.42
C SER A 33 -9.48 8.51 8.67
N GLY A 34 -8.23 8.01 8.63
CA GLY A 34 -7.08 8.73 8.12
C GLY A 34 -6.57 9.82 9.07
N ARG A 35 -7.15 9.99 10.27
CA ARG A 35 -6.80 11.05 11.22
C ARG A 35 -6.91 10.55 12.66
N TYR A 36 -6.20 11.18 13.59
CA TYR A 36 -6.27 10.74 15.00
C TYR A 36 -7.47 11.32 15.76
N ASP A 37 -8.09 12.39 15.27
CA ASP A 37 -9.17 13.10 15.93
C ASP A 37 -10.40 13.33 15.02
N HIS A 38 -11.51 13.75 15.62
CA HIS A 38 -12.76 14.08 14.92
C HIS A 38 -12.73 15.47 14.28
N HIS A 39 -11.86 16.37 14.73
CA HIS A 39 -11.73 17.74 14.21
C HIS A 39 -10.80 17.82 12.99
N GLY A 40 -10.20 16.70 12.60
CA GLY A 40 -9.55 16.56 11.32
C GLY A 40 -8.07 16.94 11.30
N SER A 41 -7.38 17.00 12.44
CA SER A 41 -5.94 17.26 12.52
C SER A 41 -5.28 16.60 13.73
N PRO A 42 -4.17 15.85 13.58
CA PRO A 42 -3.35 15.69 12.38
C PRO A 42 -3.70 14.44 11.57
N ALA A 43 -3.17 14.38 10.33
CA ALA A 43 -3.24 13.17 9.52
C ALA A 43 -2.59 12.00 10.25
N CYS A 44 -3.19 10.82 10.14
CA CYS A 44 -2.65 9.61 10.73
C CYS A 44 -1.29 9.31 10.11
N GLY A 45 -0.24 9.30 10.93
CA GLY A 45 1.13 9.03 10.49
C GLY A 45 1.30 7.62 9.93
N SER A 46 0.61 6.63 10.51
CA SER A 46 0.72 5.22 10.12
C SER A 46 0.19 4.92 8.72
N CYS A 47 -0.81 5.66 8.23
CA CYS A 47 -1.33 5.53 6.88
C CYS A 47 -1.16 6.79 6.02
N SER A 48 -0.39 7.75 6.50
CA SER A 48 -0.18 9.07 5.89
C SER A 48 -1.48 9.77 5.47
N GLY A 49 -2.53 9.66 6.29
CA GLY A 49 -3.82 10.28 5.99
C GLY A 49 -4.79 9.48 5.11
N THR A 50 -4.39 8.31 4.59
CA THR A 50 -5.22 7.57 3.63
C THR A 50 -6.32 6.71 4.25
N GLY A 51 -6.24 6.46 5.56
CA GLY A 51 -7.11 5.53 6.27
C GLY A 51 -6.85 4.05 5.93
N ARG A 52 -5.88 3.75 5.06
CA ARG A 52 -5.61 2.38 4.61
C ARG A 52 -4.13 2.06 4.71
N GLU A 53 -3.81 0.87 5.19
CA GLU A 53 -2.44 0.38 5.23
C GLU A 53 -2.26 -0.74 4.20
N ARG A 54 -1.10 -0.71 3.54
CA ARG A 54 -0.72 -1.74 2.57
C ARG A 54 -0.19 -2.94 3.35
N TYR A 55 -0.70 -4.12 3.07
CA TYR A 55 -0.18 -5.37 3.61
C TYR A 55 -0.04 -6.41 2.51
N LYS A 56 0.95 -7.28 2.64
CA LYS A 56 1.09 -8.45 1.77
C LYS A 56 0.36 -9.62 2.44
N PRO A 57 -0.79 -10.07 1.91
CA PRO A 57 -1.47 -11.25 2.44
C PRO A 57 -0.54 -12.45 2.30
N GLN A 58 -0.52 -13.33 3.30
CA GLN A 58 0.07 -14.65 3.12
C GLN A 58 -0.80 -15.44 2.14
N PRO A 59 -0.21 -16.31 1.30
CA PRO A 59 -1.01 -17.20 0.48
C PRO A 59 -1.91 -18.03 1.42
N GLU A 60 -3.21 -17.97 1.16
CA GLU A 60 -4.23 -18.75 1.88
C GLU A 60 -3.88 -20.25 1.72
N GLY A 61 -3.19 -20.83 2.72
CA GLY A 61 -2.62 -22.18 2.67
C GLY A 61 -1.29 -22.40 3.41
N GLY A 62 -0.63 -21.34 3.89
CA GLY A 62 0.56 -21.47 4.76
C GLY A 62 0.18 -21.54 6.24
N ALA A 63 -0.22 -22.74 6.71
CA ALA A 63 -0.24 -23.04 8.14
C ALA A 63 1.18 -22.87 8.72
N ALA A 64 1.29 -22.11 9.82
CA ALA A 64 2.43 -22.15 10.72
C ALA A 64 2.19 -23.23 11.79
#